data_AF-A0AA85FKM0-F1
#
_entry.id   AF-A0AA85FKM0-F1
#
_cell.length_a   1.000
_cell.length_b   1.000
_cell.length_c   1.000
_cell.angle_alpha   90.00
_cell.angle_beta   90.00
_cell.angle_gamma   90.00
#
_symmetry.space_group_name_H-M   'P 1'
#
loop_
_entity.id
_entity.type
_entity.pdbx_description
1 polymer ?
#
loop_
_entity_poly.entity_id
_entity_poly.type
_entity_poly.pdbx_seq_one_letter_code
_entity_poly.pdbx_strand_id
1 'polypeptide(L)'
;MDTDRRCSELAKQGILYVGTGVSGGEEGARHGPSLMPGGNPEAWPHIKPIFQAIAAKAGSGEPCCDWTGPAGSGHYVKMVHNGIEYADMELIAEAYHLLRYLGHFQNNGIAQVFKEWNNGPLESYLIEITSHIFNYQNPDGSYLIDQILDAAGQKGTGKWTAICGLDHGIPVTLIAEAVFSRQLSSMRTLRSEACSVLNTTPDKPFCCSSPEIAKKLTDDIWKALYASKIVSYAQGFMLLQQAYQAFGWKLDLGAIALMWRGGCIIRSKFLGNIKEAYDKNPNLSNLLLDPFFKKVIDECEDGWRRVVSHGALNAIPTPVFSSALSFYDGIKCSHLPANLIQAQRDYFGAHQFEKTDNPGTFVHVDWTGHGGSAASTTYQA
;
A
#
# COMPACT_ATOMS: atom_id res chain seq x y z
N MET A 1 5.14 -14.33 14.74
CA MET A 1 6.43 -13.83 14.20
C MET A 1 7.60 -14.24 15.10
N ASP A 2 8.86 -14.20 14.61
CA ASP A 2 10.05 -14.54 15.41
C ASP A 2 10.24 -13.69 16.68
N THR A 3 9.79 -12.44 16.62
CA THR A 3 9.93 -11.49 17.74
C THR A 3 9.02 -11.88 18.90
N ASP A 4 7.83 -12.40 18.62
CA ASP A 4 6.91 -12.91 19.64
C ASP A 4 7.55 -14.08 20.39
N ARG A 5 8.13 -15.02 19.64
CA ARG A 5 8.83 -16.18 20.20
C ARG A 5 9.98 -15.74 21.11
N ARG A 6 10.86 -14.85 20.62
CA ARG A 6 12.00 -14.32 21.39
C ARG A 6 11.55 -13.57 22.64
N CYS A 7 10.51 -12.73 22.53
CA CYS A 7 9.96 -12.00 23.66
C CYS A 7 9.43 -12.95 24.75
N SER A 8 8.72 -14.01 24.36
CA SER A 8 8.20 -15.02 25.29
C SER A 8 9.32 -15.84 25.96
N GLU A 9 10.32 -16.28 25.20
CA GLU A 9 11.43 -17.10 25.72
C GLU A 9 12.32 -16.33 26.70
N LEU A 10 12.61 -15.06 26.41
CA LEU A 10 13.45 -14.23 27.26
C LEU A 10 12.72 -13.76 28.52
N ALA A 11 11.39 -13.53 28.44
CA ALA A 11 10.58 -13.21 29.60
C ALA A 11 10.63 -14.31 30.68
N LYS A 12 10.68 -15.61 30.28
CA LYS A 12 10.83 -16.74 31.20
C LYS A 12 12.16 -16.74 31.97
N GLN A 13 13.15 -15.99 31.48
CA GLN A 13 14.47 -15.84 32.09
C GLN A 13 14.62 -14.49 32.82
N GLY A 14 13.54 -13.71 32.95
CA GLY A 14 13.58 -12.37 33.54
C GLY A 14 14.28 -11.33 32.66
N ILE A 15 14.46 -11.60 31.36
CA ILE A 15 15.12 -10.68 30.41
C ILE A 15 14.05 -9.91 29.63
N LEU A 16 14.12 -8.58 29.69
CA LEU A 16 13.24 -7.69 28.94
C LEU A 16 13.74 -7.59 27.48
N TYR A 17 12.88 -7.93 26.52
CA TYR A 17 13.22 -7.92 25.10
C TYR A 17 12.39 -6.87 24.35
N VAL A 18 13.03 -6.12 23.45
CA VAL A 18 12.40 -5.14 22.56
C VAL A 18 12.81 -5.44 21.12
N GLY A 19 11.83 -5.75 20.27
CA GLY A 19 11.99 -5.74 18.82
C GLY A 19 11.64 -4.35 18.28
N THR A 20 12.57 -3.71 17.58
CA THR A 20 12.39 -2.34 17.08
C THR A 20 12.53 -2.26 15.58
N GLY A 21 11.49 -1.75 14.92
CA GLY A 21 11.58 -1.33 13.54
C GLY A 21 12.44 -0.06 13.43
N VAL A 22 13.41 -0.05 12.52
CA VAL A 22 14.22 1.14 12.19
C VAL A 22 14.06 1.47 10.72
N SER A 23 13.70 2.71 10.36
CA SER A 23 13.54 3.15 8.97
C SER A 23 14.24 4.50 8.74
N GLY A 24 14.73 4.71 7.51
CA GLY A 24 15.40 5.96 7.09
C GLY A 24 16.64 5.80 6.22
N GLY A 25 17.07 4.56 5.95
CA GLY A 25 18.33 4.32 5.23
C GLY A 25 19.55 4.78 6.03
N GLU A 26 20.70 4.89 5.36
CA GLU A 26 21.97 5.27 5.98
C GLU A 26 21.93 6.70 6.53
N GLU A 27 21.42 7.64 5.73
CA GLU A 27 21.31 9.05 6.12
C GLU A 27 20.34 9.24 7.30
N GLY A 28 19.17 8.60 7.24
CA GLY A 28 18.21 8.62 8.35
C GLY A 28 18.79 8.01 9.62
N ALA A 29 19.53 6.89 9.53
CA ALA A 29 20.19 6.31 10.70
C ALA A 29 21.20 7.26 11.36
N ARG A 30 21.88 8.12 10.58
CA ARG A 30 22.86 9.08 11.10
C ARG A 30 22.24 10.32 11.73
N HIS A 31 21.15 10.83 11.14
CA HIS A 31 20.60 12.16 11.45
C HIS A 31 19.24 12.14 12.15
N GLY A 32 18.55 11.00 12.16
CA GLY A 32 17.26 10.83 12.80
C GLY A 32 16.40 9.80 12.09
N PRO A 33 16.40 8.53 12.53
CA PRO A 33 15.53 7.52 11.94
C PRO A 33 14.12 7.59 12.53
N SER A 34 13.18 6.91 11.88
CA SER A 34 11.94 6.50 12.52
C SER A 34 12.19 5.21 13.30
N LEU A 35 11.73 5.17 14.56
CA LEU A 35 11.89 4.03 15.46
C LEU A 35 10.52 3.53 15.92
N MET A 36 10.32 2.22 15.85
CA MET A 36 9.04 1.56 16.13
C MET A 36 9.26 0.45 17.17
N PRO A 37 9.56 0.78 18.44
CA PRO A 37 9.82 -0.21 19.48
C PRO A 37 8.53 -0.95 19.91
N GLY A 38 8.61 -2.26 20.06
CA GLY A 38 7.59 -3.10 20.71
C GLY A 38 8.22 -4.31 21.40
N GLY A 39 7.53 -4.94 22.33
CA GLY A 39 8.09 -6.04 23.11
C GLY A 39 7.59 -6.08 24.55
N ASN A 40 8.51 -6.20 25.50
CA ASN A 40 8.18 -6.11 26.92
C ASN A 40 8.03 -4.63 27.33
N PRO A 41 6.85 -4.18 27.77
CA PRO A 41 6.59 -2.77 28.10
C PRO A 41 7.42 -2.26 29.29
N GLU A 42 7.88 -3.13 30.19
CA GLU A 42 8.76 -2.75 31.30
C GLU A 42 10.12 -2.23 30.81
N ALA A 43 10.55 -2.60 29.60
CA ALA A 43 11.78 -2.06 29.02
C ALA A 43 11.65 -0.60 28.58
N TRP A 44 10.43 -0.13 28.26
CA TRP A 44 10.24 1.15 27.60
C TRP A 44 10.76 2.35 28.39
N PRO A 45 10.49 2.49 29.72
CA PRO A 45 11.03 3.60 30.49
C PRO A 45 12.57 3.70 30.47
N HIS A 46 13.26 2.57 30.32
CA HIS A 46 14.73 2.52 30.31
C HIS A 46 15.33 2.99 28.99
N ILE A 47 14.65 2.73 27.86
CA ILE A 47 15.17 3.05 26.52
C ILE A 47 14.53 4.29 25.90
N LYS A 48 13.38 4.74 26.40
CA LYS A 48 12.63 5.90 25.87
C LYS A 48 13.49 7.16 25.72
N PRO A 49 14.30 7.59 26.71
CA PRO A 49 15.08 8.81 26.57
C PRO A 49 16.09 8.73 25.42
N ILE A 50 16.71 7.56 25.23
CA ILE A 50 17.70 7.34 24.15
C ILE A 50 16.98 7.32 22.81
N PHE A 51 15.94 6.49 22.68
CA PHE A 51 15.21 6.30 21.42
C PHE A 51 14.58 7.59 20.93
N GLN A 52 13.89 8.33 21.81
CA GLN A 52 13.28 9.60 21.44
C GLN A 52 14.29 10.70 21.17
N ALA A 53 15.48 10.68 21.81
CA ALA A 53 16.52 11.67 21.55
C ALA A 53 17.15 11.49 20.16
N ILE A 54 17.39 10.25 19.72
CA ILE A 54 18.04 9.98 18.43
C ILE A 54 17.05 9.95 17.25
N ALA A 55 15.76 9.77 17.49
CA ALA A 55 14.75 9.72 16.43
C ALA A 55 14.61 11.06 15.69
N ALA A 56 14.20 11.00 14.42
CA ALA A 56 13.74 12.18 13.69
C ALA A 56 12.66 12.92 14.47
N LYS A 57 12.54 14.23 14.26
CA LYS A 57 11.45 15.04 14.80
C LYS A 57 10.47 15.40 13.69
N ALA A 58 9.18 15.24 13.95
CA ALA A 58 8.15 15.78 13.07
C ALA A 58 8.21 17.32 13.10
N GLY A 59 7.56 17.99 12.13
CA GLY A 59 7.60 19.46 12.03
C GLY A 59 7.09 20.22 13.27
N SER A 60 6.31 19.56 14.13
CA SER A 60 5.81 20.07 15.42
C SER A 60 6.72 19.73 16.63
N GLY A 61 7.88 19.12 16.39
CA GLY A 61 8.91 18.83 17.39
C GLY A 61 8.81 17.45 18.05
N GLU A 62 7.72 16.71 17.86
CA GLU A 62 7.55 15.38 18.45
C GLU A 62 8.51 14.36 17.82
N PRO A 63 9.08 13.45 18.62
CA PRO A 63 9.91 12.36 18.10
C PRO A 63 9.07 11.41 17.23
N CYS A 64 9.64 11.00 16.10
CA CYS A 64 9.13 9.92 15.24
C CYS A 64 9.45 8.55 15.88
N CYS A 65 9.09 8.41 17.16
CA CYS A 65 9.31 7.24 18.00
C CYS A 65 8.38 7.25 19.21
N ASP A 66 7.58 6.20 19.34
CA ASP A 66 6.85 5.89 20.57
C ASP A 66 6.65 4.38 20.72
N TRP A 67 6.15 3.95 21.89
CA TRP A 67 5.87 2.55 22.16
C TRP A 67 4.73 2.04 21.28
N THR A 68 5.01 1.07 20.42
CA THR A 68 4.01 0.51 19.48
C THR A 68 3.04 -0.45 20.16
N GLY A 69 3.51 -1.23 21.12
CA GLY A 69 2.73 -2.31 21.73
C GLY A 69 3.57 -3.48 22.23
N PRO A 70 2.90 -4.58 22.63
CA PRO A 70 3.59 -5.74 23.18
C PRO A 70 4.19 -6.65 22.09
N ALA A 71 5.08 -7.56 22.52
CA ALA A 71 5.62 -8.64 21.70
C ALA A 71 6.24 -8.15 20.37
N GLY A 72 5.77 -8.65 19.24
CA GLY A 72 6.30 -8.32 17.92
C GLY A 72 5.76 -7.04 17.30
N SER A 73 4.90 -6.27 17.97
CA SER A 73 4.19 -5.12 17.38
C SER A 73 5.11 -4.15 16.63
N GLY A 74 6.30 -3.87 17.17
CA GLY A 74 7.26 -2.96 16.54
C GLY A 74 7.75 -3.42 15.17
N HIS A 75 8.09 -4.71 15.05
CA HIS A 75 8.46 -5.30 13.77
C HIS A 75 7.26 -5.50 12.83
N TYR A 76 6.06 -5.73 13.37
CA TYR A 76 4.83 -5.79 12.56
C TYR A 76 4.53 -4.45 11.91
N VAL A 77 4.56 -3.36 12.68
CA VAL A 77 4.39 -1.98 12.16
C VAL A 77 5.46 -1.69 11.10
N LYS A 78 6.71 -2.10 11.31
CA LYS A 78 7.77 -1.92 10.30
C LYS A 78 7.52 -2.72 9.01
N MET A 79 7.02 -3.94 9.13
CA MET A 79 6.64 -4.77 7.99
C MET A 79 5.55 -4.06 7.17
N VAL A 80 4.47 -3.60 7.81
CA VAL A 80 3.39 -2.86 7.13
C VAL A 80 3.92 -1.58 6.47
N HIS A 81 4.77 -0.81 7.16
CA HIS A 81 5.46 0.35 6.56
C HIS A 81 6.16 -0.02 5.24
N ASN A 82 6.92 -1.12 5.20
CA ASN A 82 7.60 -1.55 3.98
C ASN A 82 6.64 -2.04 2.89
N GLY A 83 5.48 -2.59 3.27
CA GLY A 83 4.42 -2.89 2.30
C GLY A 83 3.88 -1.63 1.63
N ILE A 84 3.56 -0.61 2.44
CA ILE A 84 3.12 0.71 1.94
C ILE A 84 4.20 1.36 1.07
N GLU A 85 5.47 1.27 1.47
CA GLU A 85 6.62 1.73 0.68
C GLU A 85 6.66 1.10 -0.72
N TYR A 86 6.37 -0.21 -0.83
CA TYR A 86 6.36 -0.90 -2.12
C TYR A 86 5.24 -0.38 -3.01
N ALA A 87 4.05 -0.17 -2.46
CA ALA A 87 2.92 0.39 -3.20
C ALA A 87 3.17 1.85 -3.62
N ASP A 88 3.72 2.70 -2.75
CA ASP A 88 4.07 4.09 -3.10
C ASP A 88 5.08 4.14 -4.25
N MET A 89 6.13 3.30 -4.21
CA MET A 89 7.12 3.23 -5.30
C MET A 89 6.50 2.77 -6.62
N GLU A 90 5.62 1.76 -6.59
CA GLU A 90 4.98 1.22 -7.79
C GLU A 90 3.99 2.23 -8.40
N LEU A 91 3.20 2.93 -7.58
CA LEU A 91 2.31 4.00 -8.03
C LEU A 91 3.08 5.14 -8.73
N ILE A 92 4.25 5.50 -8.19
CA ILE A 92 5.14 6.50 -8.80
C ILE A 92 5.71 5.97 -10.14
N ALA A 93 6.07 4.69 -10.20
CA ALA A 93 6.55 4.05 -11.42
C ALA A 93 5.47 4.01 -12.51
N GLU A 94 4.22 3.70 -12.16
CA GLU A 94 3.08 3.75 -13.08
C GLU A 94 2.80 5.17 -13.59
N ALA A 95 2.86 6.17 -12.70
CA ALA A 95 2.72 7.58 -13.09
C ALA A 95 3.81 7.99 -14.09
N TYR A 96 5.07 7.61 -13.83
CA TYR A 96 6.17 7.78 -14.76
C TYR A 96 5.89 7.10 -16.11
N HIS A 97 5.45 5.83 -16.07
CA HIS A 97 5.21 5.04 -17.27
C HIS A 97 4.17 5.71 -18.18
N LEU A 98 3.08 6.23 -17.59
CA LEU A 98 2.04 6.95 -18.32
C LEU A 98 2.54 8.30 -18.86
N LEU A 99 3.29 9.09 -18.08
CA LEU A 99 3.90 10.34 -18.55
C LEU A 99 4.84 10.11 -19.75
N ARG A 100 5.64 9.04 -19.68
CA ARG A 100 6.60 8.69 -20.74
C ARG A 100 5.90 8.22 -22.02
N TYR A 101 4.99 7.25 -21.91
CA TYR A 101 4.48 6.54 -23.09
C TYR A 101 3.17 7.11 -23.63
N LEU A 102 2.30 7.69 -22.79
CA LEU A 102 1.13 8.44 -23.26
C LEU A 102 1.43 9.91 -23.49
N GLY A 103 2.15 10.53 -22.56
CA GLY A 103 2.42 11.97 -22.59
C GLY A 103 3.65 12.35 -23.44
N HIS A 104 4.46 11.38 -23.85
CA HIS A 104 5.73 11.59 -24.57
C HIS A 104 6.70 12.54 -23.85
N PHE A 105 6.62 12.64 -22.51
CA PHE A 105 7.51 13.49 -21.74
C PHE A 105 8.95 12.96 -21.78
N GLN A 106 9.91 13.87 -21.85
CA GLN A 106 11.34 13.58 -21.71
C GLN A 106 11.76 13.62 -20.24
N ASN A 107 12.95 13.11 -19.91
CA ASN A 107 13.44 13.01 -18.51
C ASN A 107 13.34 14.34 -17.75
N ASN A 108 13.78 15.44 -18.36
CA ASN A 108 13.67 16.78 -17.79
C ASN A 108 12.20 17.21 -17.54
N GLY A 109 11.29 16.89 -18.45
CA GLY A 109 9.86 17.16 -18.31
C GLY A 109 9.24 16.35 -17.17
N ILE A 110 9.57 15.06 -17.07
CA ILE A 110 9.13 14.18 -15.99
C ILE A 110 9.67 14.68 -14.64
N ALA A 111 10.96 15.05 -14.58
CA ALA A 111 11.56 15.61 -13.39
C ALA A 111 10.85 16.89 -12.92
N GLN A 112 10.51 17.78 -13.85
CA GLN A 112 9.78 19.01 -13.55
C GLN A 112 8.37 18.72 -13.02
N VAL A 113 7.66 17.76 -13.61
CA VAL A 113 6.33 17.33 -13.12
C VAL A 113 6.41 16.82 -11.67
N PHE A 114 7.34 15.91 -11.37
CA PHE A 114 7.50 15.40 -9.99
C PHE A 114 7.95 16.50 -9.03
N LYS A 115 8.80 17.45 -9.47
CA LYS A 115 9.18 18.63 -8.68
C LYS A 115 7.97 19.49 -8.33
N GLU A 116 7.07 19.73 -9.29
CA GLU A 116 5.83 20.48 -9.07
C GLU A 116 4.89 19.75 -8.11
N TRP A 117 4.71 18.44 -8.31
CA TRP A 117 3.91 17.62 -7.41
C TRP A 117 4.43 17.62 -5.98
N ASN A 118 5.76 17.67 -5.80
CA ASN A 118 6.39 17.74 -4.48
C ASN A 118 6.14 19.06 -3.74
N ASN A 119 5.71 20.13 -4.44
CA ASN A 119 5.35 21.40 -3.79
C ASN A 119 3.90 21.39 -3.27
N GLY A 120 3.13 20.34 -3.53
CA GLY A 120 1.72 20.23 -3.22
C GLY A 120 1.37 19.11 -2.22
N PRO A 121 0.13 18.58 -2.28
CA PRO A 121 -0.32 17.50 -1.39
C PRO A 121 0.45 16.18 -1.51
N LEU A 122 1.13 15.94 -2.63
CA LEU A 122 2.00 14.76 -2.82
C LEU A 122 3.41 14.92 -2.24
N GLU A 123 3.71 16.05 -1.59
CA GLU A 123 5.00 16.28 -0.94
C GLU A 123 5.41 15.08 -0.09
N SER A 124 6.51 14.46 -0.50
CA SER A 124 7.05 13.28 0.13
C SER A 124 8.47 13.02 -0.34
N TYR A 125 9.23 12.30 0.48
CA TYR A 125 10.59 11.93 0.12
C TYR A 125 10.68 11.15 -1.19
N LEU A 126 9.76 10.22 -1.44
CA LEU A 126 9.77 9.41 -2.66
C LEU A 126 9.52 10.25 -3.93
N ILE A 127 8.63 11.24 -3.87
CA ILE A 127 8.38 12.16 -4.98
C ILE A 127 9.59 13.08 -5.21
N GLU A 128 10.20 13.58 -4.14
CA GLU A 128 11.42 14.38 -4.17
C GLU A 128 12.58 13.65 -4.88
N ILE A 129 12.94 12.45 -4.39
CA ILE A 129 14.05 11.71 -4.99
C ILE A 129 13.74 11.28 -6.42
N THR A 130 12.47 11.06 -6.77
CA THR A 130 12.08 10.73 -8.15
C THR A 130 12.43 11.88 -9.09
N SER A 131 12.14 13.13 -8.70
CA SER A 131 12.56 14.32 -9.46
C SER A 131 14.09 14.41 -9.61
N HIS A 132 14.85 14.10 -8.55
CA HIS A 132 16.31 14.09 -8.61
C HIS A 132 16.85 12.98 -9.53
N ILE A 133 16.26 11.79 -9.48
CA ILE A 133 16.63 10.63 -10.31
C ILE A 133 16.49 10.98 -11.80
N PHE A 134 15.38 11.59 -12.22
CA PHE A 134 15.17 11.97 -13.62
C PHE A 134 16.07 13.12 -14.10
N ASN A 135 16.65 13.91 -13.18
CA ASN A 135 17.63 14.93 -13.51
C ASN A 135 19.08 14.42 -13.52
N TYR A 136 19.34 13.21 -13.03
CA TYR A 136 20.71 12.71 -12.91
C TYR A 136 21.26 12.28 -14.28
N GLN A 137 22.39 12.88 -14.65
CA GLN A 137 23.13 12.58 -15.87
C GLN A 137 24.49 11.97 -15.54
N ASN A 138 24.91 11.02 -16.37
CA ASN A 138 26.26 10.50 -16.42
C ASN A 138 27.25 11.57 -16.93
N PRO A 139 28.57 11.37 -16.76
CA PRO A 139 29.57 12.30 -17.27
C PRO A 139 29.51 12.56 -18.79
N ASP A 140 28.95 11.64 -19.57
CA ASP A 140 28.75 11.76 -21.01
C ASP A 140 27.46 12.51 -21.42
N GLY A 141 26.66 12.97 -20.44
CA GLY A 141 25.40 13.67 -20.64
C GLY A 141 24.17 12.75 -20.81
N SER A 142 24.34 11.43 -20.86
CA SER A 142 23.23 10.48 -20.89
C SER A 142 22.52 10.42 -19.53
N TYR A 143 21.20 10.19 -19.53
CA TYR A 143 20.44 10.04 -18.29
C TYR A 143 20.60 8.62 -17.72
N LEU A 144 20.98 8.52 -16.44
CA LEU A 144 21.24 7.22 -15.82
C LEU A 144 19.99 6.32 -15.77
N ILE A 145 18.81 6.91 -15.55
CA ILE A 145 17.55 6.17 -15.45
C ILE A 145 17.26 5.31 -16.69
N ASP A 146 17.67 5.77 -17.87
CA ASP A 146 17.45 5.06 -19.13
C ASP A 146 18.41 3.86 -19.32
N GLN A 147 19.43 3.74 -18.45
CA GLN A 147 20.42 2.67 -18.47
C GLN A 147 20.23 1.63 -17.35
N ILE A 148 19.35 1.92 -16.38
CA ILE A 148 19.07 1.01 -15.26
C ILE A 148 18.26 -0.18 -15.78
N LEU A 149 18.71 -1.39 -15.45
CA LEU A 149 17.98 -2.60 -15.75
C LEU A 149 16.61 -2.62 -15.04
N ASP A 150 15.55 -2.88 -15.79
CA ASP A 150 14.15 -2.94 -15.33
C ASP A 150 13.82 -4.26 -14.61
N ALA A 151 14.64 -4.64 -13.62
CA ALA A 151 14.49 -5.83 -12.81
C ALA A 151 14.57 -5.48 -11.32
N ALA A 152 13.42 -5.21 -10.70
CA ALA A 152 13.34 -4.72 -9.34
C ALA A 152 13.60 -5.83 -8.31
N GLY A 153 14.67 -5.65 -7.53
CA GLY A 153 14.97 -6.51 -6.38
C GLY A 153 13.99 -6.31 -5.22
N GLN A 154 13.96 -7.28 -4.31
CA GLN A 154 13.23 -7.19 -3.04
C GLN A 154 13.91 -8.00 -1.94
N LYS A 155 13.81 -7.53 -0.69
CA LYS A 155 14.37 -8.18 0.51
C LYS A 155 13.32 -8.97 1.31
N GLY A 156 12.12 -9.12 0.78
CA GLY A 156 11.05 -9.97 1.33
C GLY A 156 10.04 -9.27 2.25
N THR A 157 10.33 -8.08 2.79
CA THR A 157 9.43 -7.40 3.73
C THR A 157 8.07 -7.02 3.13
N GLY A 158 8.04 -6.52 1.89
CA GLY A 158 6.77 -6.25 1.19
C GLY A 158 5.95 -7.52 0.95
N LYS A 159 6.62 -8.63 0.61
CA LYS A 159 5.99 -9.95 0.46
C LYS A 159 5.35 -10.42 1.78
N TRP A 160 6.01 -10.21 2.92
CA TRP A 160 5.44 -10.57 4.22
C TRP A 160 4.16 -9.80 4.54
N THR A 161 4.09 -8.51 4.18
CA THR A 161 2.84 -7.73 4.34
C THR A 161 1.70 -8.30 3.50
N ALA A 162 1.97 -8.65 2.25
CA ALA A 162 0.95 -9.26 1.37
C ALA A 162 0.48 -10.63 1.90
N ILE A 163 1.41 -11.48 2.35
CA ILE A 163 1.09 -12.78 2.97
C ILE A 163 0.27 -12.58 4.25
N CYS A 164 0.67 -11.64 5.10
CA CYS A 164 -0.05 -11.35 6.34
C CYS A 164 -1.49 -10.87 6.08
N GLY A 165 -1.70 -10.08 5.02
CA GLY A 165 -3.05 -9.74 4.57
C GLY A 165 -3.88 -10.96 4.16
N LEU A 166 -3.28 -11.90 3.41
CA LEU A 166 -3.94 -13.16 3.05
C LEU A 166 -4.26 -14.02 4.28
N ASP A 167 -3.29 -14.20 5.20
CA ASP A 167 -3.43 -15.01 6.40
C ASP A 167 -4.54 -14.51 7.34
N HIS A 168 -4.81 -13.19 7.32
CA HIS A 168 -5.82 -12.56 8.18
C HIS A 168 -7.07 -12.09 7.44
N GLY A 169 -7.23 -12.44 6.16
CA GLY A 169 -8.40 -12.07 5.37
C GLY A 169 -8.57 -10.56 5.13
N ILE A 170 -7.46 -9.81 5.12
CA ILE A 170 -7.45 -8.36 4.87
C ILE A 170 -6.98 -8.08 3.42
N PRO A 171 -7.80 -7.44 2.58
CA PRO A 171 -7.49 -7.20 1.18
C PRO A 171 -6.49 -6.05 0.98
N VAL A 172 -5.20 -6.30 1.24
CA VAL A 172 -4.08 -5.38 0.95
C VAL A 172 -3.62 -5.45 -0.51
N THR A 173 -4.60 -5.30 -1.41
CA THR A 173 -4.45 -5.55 -2.84
C THR A 173 -3.34 -4.73 -3.51
N LEU A 174 -3.18 -3.45 -3.19
CA LEU A 174 -2.13 -2.62 -3.80
C LEU A 174 -0.72 -3.10 -3.43
N ILE A 175 -0.54 -3.53 -2.19
CA ILE A 175 0.75 -4.04 -1.70
C ILE A 175 1.06 -5.38 -2.38
N ALA A 176 0.05 -6.23 -2.57
CA ALA A 176 0.20 -7.48 -3.28
C ALA A 176 0.57 -7.25 -4.76
N GLU A 177 -0.14 -6.36 -5.46
CA GLU A 177 0.18 -5.98 -6.85
C GLU A 177 1.59 -5.39 -6.96
N ALA A 178 2.00 -4.52 -6.04
CA ALA A 178 3.37 -3.98 -6.04
C ALA A 178 4.43 -5.08 -5.83
N VAL A 179 4.13 -6.14 -5.08
CA VAL A 179 5.02 -7.31 -4.96
C VAL A 179 5.04 -8.11 -6.26
N PHE A 180 3.89 -8.33 -6.90
CA PHE A 180 3.80 -9.05 -8.17
C PHE A 180 4.45 -8.28 -9.33
N SER A 181 4.30 -6.96 -9.42
CA SER A 181 4.99 -6.11 -10.40
C SER A 181 6.51 -6.29 -10.34
N ARG A 182 7.09 -6.34 -9.12
CA ARG A 182 8.54 -6.61 -8.97
C ARG A 182 8.92 -7.99 -9.50
N GLN A 183 8.11 -9.01 -9.22
CA GLN A 183 8.33 -10.36 -9.73
C GLN A 183 8.24 -10.39 -11.26
N LEU A 184 7.23 -9.75 -11.85
CA LEU A 184 7.05 -9.64 -13.29
C LEU A 184 8.25 -8.94 -13.95
N SER A 185 8.74 -7.84 -13.35
CA SER A 185 9.93 -7.14 -13.85
C SER A 185 11.17 -8.06 -13.91
N SER A 186 11.30 -8.97 -12.94
CA SER A 186 12.41 -9.93 -12.88
C SER A 186 12.31 -11.05 -13.93
N MET A 187 11.13 -11.29 -14.52
CA MET A 187 10.91 -12.28 -15.59
C MET A 187 11.37 -11.77 -16.97
N ARG A 188 12.56 -11.16 -17.05
CA ARG A 188 13.03 -10.43 -18.24
C ARG A 188 13.03 -11.28 -19.51
N THR A 189 13.59 -12.49 -19.46
CA THR A 189 13.65 -13.38 -20.63
C THR A 189 12.25 -13.66 -21.19
N LEU A 190 11.31 -14.01 -20.31
CA LEU A 190 9.92 -14.24 -20.68
C LEU A 190 9.28 -12.97 -21.28
N ARG A 191 9.50 -11.79 -20.68
CA ARG A 191 8.98 -10.52 -21.20
C ARG A 191 9.55 -10.18 -22.59
N SER A 192 10.85 -10.40 -22.81
CA SER A 192 11.50 -10.18 -24.10
C SER A 192 10.95 -11.13 -25.17
N GLU A 193 10.76 -12.41 -24.85
CA GLU A 193 10.14 -13.39 -25.74
C GLU A 193 8.67 -13.01 -26.03
N ALA A 194 7.90 -12.71 -25.00
CA ALA A 194 6.49 -12.33 -25.12
C ALA A 194 6.30 -11.08 -25.99
N CYS A 195 7.13 -10.05 -25.83
CA CYS A 195 7.08 -8.82 -26.64
C CYS A 195 7.28 -9.09 -28.14
N SER A 196 8.03 -10.13 -28.51
CA SER A 196 8.25 -10.49 -29.92
C SER A 196 7.07 -11.21 -30.58
N VAL A 197 6.13 -11.73 -29.79
CA VAL A 197 5.01 -12.57 -30.26
C VAL A 197 3.65 -11.93 -29.99
N LEU A 198 3.47 -11.29 -28.84
CA LEU A 198 2.22 -10.71 -28.38
C LEU A 198 2.15 -9.24 -28.80
N ASN A 199 1.53 -8.99 -29.96
CA ASN A 199 1.33 -7.65 -30.48
C ASN A 199 -0.06 -7.12 -30.11
N THR A 200 -0.10 -5.94 -29.51
CA THR A 200 -1.33 -5.16 -29.34
C THR A 200 -1.10 -3.81 -30.01
N THR A 201 -1.89 -3.51 -31.04
CA THR A 201 -1.98 -2.15 -31.58
C THR A 201 -3.30 -1.56 -31.09
N PRO A 202 -3.28 -0.52 -30.25
CA PRO A 202 -4.50 0.16 -29.86
C PRO A 202 -5.26 0.65 -31.11
N ASP A 203 -6.56 0.36 -31.20
CA ASP A 203 -7.39 0.80 -32.35
C ASP A 203 -7.43 2.33 -32.49
N LYS A 204 -7.42 3.03 -31.35
CA LYS A 204 -7.40 4.49 -31.25
C LYS A 204 -6.43 4.88 -30.13
N PRO A 205 -5.12 4.94 -30.40
CA PRO A 205 -4.16 5.31 -29.38
C PRO A 205 -4.44 6.74 -28.91
N PHE A 206 -4.25 6.97 -27.62
CA PHE A 206 -4.29 8.30 -27.05
C PHE A 206 -3.24 9.17 -27.74
N CYS A 207 -3.66 10.33 -28.24
CA CYS A 207 -2.79 11.25 -28.95
C CYS A 207 -2.55 12.49 -28.07
N CYS A 208 -1.35 12.59 -27.51
CA CYS A 208 -0.90 13.78 -26.79
C CYS A 208 -0.46 14.87 -27.78
N SER A 209 -1.41 15.43 -28.52
CA SER A 209 -1.13 16.31 -29.66
C SER A 209 -0.91 17.79 -29.31
N SER A 210 -1.16 18.20 -28.07
CA SER A 210 -0.99 19.60 -27.65
C SER A 210 -0.56 19.74 -26.18
N PRO A 211 0.02 20.88 -25.79
CA PRO A 211 0.37 21.16 -24.40
C PRO A 211 -0.83 21.10 -23.43
N GLU A 212 -2.02 21.47 -23.88
CA GLU A 212 -3.24 21.42 -23.06
C GLU A 212 -3.66 19.98 -22.77
N ILE A 213 -3.54 19.09 -23.75
CA ILE A 213 -3.80 17.66 -23.57
C ILE A 213 -2.75 17.04 -22.64
N ALA A 214 -1.48 17.38 -22.83
CA ALA A 214 -0.40 16.94 -21.97
C ALA A 214 -0.63 17.37 -20.52
N LYS A 215 -1.01 18.63 -20.29
CA LYS A 215 -1.34 19.16 -18.97
C LYS A 215 -2.51 18.42 -18.34
N LYS A 216 -3.60 18.21 -19.08
CA LYS A 216 -4.78 17.47 -18.59
C LYS A 216 -4.42 16.03 -18.22
N LEU A 217 -3.62 15.35 -19.03
CA LEU A 217 -3.12 14.01 -18.71
C LEU A 217 -2.29 14.02 -17.42
N THR A 218 -1.37 14.97 -17.27
CA THR A 218 -0.56 15.13 -16.05
C THR A 218 -1.43 15.37 -14.81
N ASP A 219 -2.45 16.24 -14.92
CA ASP A 219 -3.39 16.50 -13.82
C ASP A 219 -4.21 15.25 -13.45
N ASP A 220 -4.63 14.47 -14.46
CA ASP A 220 -5.35 13.22 -14.24
C ASP A 220 -4.45 12.15 -13.58
N ILE A 221 -3.19 12.02 -14.02
CA ILE A 221 -2.19 11.13 -13.39
C ILE A 221 -1.93 11.55 -11.95
N TRP A 222 -1.82 12.85 -11.68
CA TRP A 222 -1.68 13.36 -10.32
C TRP A 222 -2.85 12.94 -9.42
N LYS A 223 -4.08 13.07 -9.92
CA LYS A 223 -5.30 12.65 -9.20
C LYS A 223 -5.32 11.14 -8.96
N ALA A 224 -4.98 10.35 -9.98
CA ALA A 224 -4.88 8.89 -9.87
C ALA A 224 -3.87 8.45 -8.82
N LEU A 225 -2.68 9.07 -8.85
CA LEU A 225 -1.61 8.85 -7.90
C LEU A 225 -2.04 9.16 -6.47
N TYR A 226 -2.66 10.33 -6.27
CA TYR A 226 -3.06 10.73 -4.92
C TYR A 226 -4.20 9.88 -4.36
N ALA A 227 -5.23 9.58 -5.17
CA ALA A 227 -6.33 8.72 -4.76
C ALA A 227 -5.86 7.28 -4.46
N SER A 228 -5.02 6.71 -5.31
CA SER A 228 -4.51 5.35 -5.11
C SER A 228 -3.57 5.26 -3.91
N LYS A 229 -2.77 6.30 -3.64
CA LYS A 229 -1.99 6.42 -2.41
C LYS A 229 -2.89 6.38 -1.18
N ILE A 230 -4.01 7.12 -1.17
CA ILE A 230 -4.97 7.05 -0.06
C ILE A 230 -5.49 5.63 0.16
N VAL A 231 -5.85 4.92 -0.91
CA VAL A 231 -6.31 3.53 -0.82
C VAL A 231 -5.24 2.60 -0.26
N SER A 232 -3.97 2.77 -0.67
CA SER A 232 -2.84 1.98 -0.14
C SER A 232 -2.72 2.11 1.37
N TYR A 233 -2.77 3.34 1.88
CA TYR A 233 -2.69 3.59 3.31
C TYR A 233 -3.97 3.11 4.02
N ALA A 234 -5.15 3.29 3.43
CA ALA A 234 -6.39 2.73 4.01
C ALA A 234 -6.27 1.21 4.21
N GLN A 235 -5.77 0.47 3.21
CA GLN A 235 -5.52 -0.96 3.31
C GLN A 235 -4.45 -1.32 4.34
N GLY A 236 -3.33 -0.59 4.37
CA GLY A 236 -2.28 -0.80 5.37
C GLY A 236 -2.77 -0.59 6.80
N PHE A 237 -3.61 0.43 7.03
CA PHE A 237 -4.19 0.70 8.33
C PHE A 237 -5.29 -0.30 8.72
N MET A 238 -6.06 -0.84 7.76
CA MET A 238 -6.94 -1.99 8.01
C MET A 238 -6.13 -3.20 8.51
N LEU A 239 -4.95 -3.46 7.93
CA LEU A 239 -4.08 -4.55 8.36
C LEU A 239 -3.47 -4.30 9.75
N LEU A 240 -3.19 -3.04 10.10
CA LEU A 240 -2.80 -2.67 11.47
C LEU A 240 -3.94 -2.86 12.48
N GLN A 241 -5.16 -2.48 12.12
CA GLN A 241 -6.35 -2.68 12.96
C GLN A 241 -6.60 -4.17 13.23
N GLN A 242 -6.38 -5.02 12.23
CA GLN A 242 -6.56 -6.46 12.36
C GLN A 242 -5.60 -7.10 13.37
N ALA A 243 -4.49 -6.43 13.72
CA ALA A 243 -3.57 -6.91 14.75
C ALA A 243 -4.23 -7.10 16.12
N TYR A 244 -5.32 -6.38 16.42
CA TYR A 244 -6.08 -6.61 17.65
C TYR A 244 -6.78 -7.96 17.63
N GLN A 245 -7.48 -8.30 16.55
CA GLN A 245 -8.17 -9.59 16.43
C GLN A 245 -7.19 -10.75 16.31
N ALA A 246 -6.09 -10.57 15.57
CA ALA A 246 -5.10 -11.61 15.34
C ALA A 246 -4.18 -11.87 16.53
N PHE A 247 -3.78 -10.83 17.27
CA PHE A 247 -2.71 -10.92 18.28
C PHE A 247 -3.06 -10.29 19.64
N GLY A 248 -4.23 -9.67 19.79
CA GLY A 248 -4.62 -8.93 21.00
C GLY A 248 -3.88 -7.59 21.16
N TRP A 249 -3.20 -7.10 20.12
CA TRP A 249 -2.43 -5.85 20.20
C TRP A 249 -3.32 -4.65 19.95
N LYS A 250 -3.54 -3.84 20.98
CA LYS A 250 -4.23 -2.55 20.84
C LYS A 250 -3.23 -1.48 20.39
N LEU A 251 -3.06 -1.35 19.08
CA LEU A 251 -2.15 -0.38 18.48
C LEU A 251 -2.77 1.02 18.46
N ASP A 252 -1.96 2.04 18.74
CA ASP A 252 -2.32 3.44 18.55
C ASP A 252 -1.99 3.85 17.10
N LEU A 253 -3.02 3.92 16.26
CA LEU A 253 -2.87 4.22 14.84
C LEU A 253 -2.45 5.67 14.59
N GLY A 254 -2.86 6.60 15.45
CA GLY A 254 -2.41 8.00 15.39
C GLY A 254 -0.93 8.12 15.72
N ALA A 255 -0.47 7.41 16.76
CA ALA A 255 0.96 7.35 17.10
C ALA A 255 1.79 6.67 16.00
N ILE A 256 1.28 5.62 15.35
CA ILE A 256 1.94 4.99 14.20
C ILE A 256 2.07 5.97 13.03
N ALA A 257 1.00 6.71 12.70
CA ALA A 257 1.06 7.74 11.66
C ALA A 257 2.10 8.83 12.00
N LEU A 258 2.20 9.24 13.27
CA LEU A 258 3.22 10.18 13.75
C LEU A 258 4.64 9.61 13.58
N MET A 259 4.86 8.34 13.96
CA MET A 259 6.18 7.69 13.81
C MET A 259 6.63 7.63 12.35
N TRP A 260 5.71 7.58 11.39
CA TRP A 260 6.03 7.58 9.97
C TRP A 260 6.20 8.99 9.38
N ARG A 261 5.76 10.05 10.07
CA ARG A 261 5.75 11.42 9.54
C ARG A 261 7.14 11.97 9.22
N GLY A 262 8.19 11.46 9.86
CA GLY A 262 9.59 11.84 9.64
C GLY A 262 10.54 10.66 9.80
N GLY A 263 11.78 10.82 9.34
CA GLY A 263 12.85 9.82 9.47
C GLY A 263 12.71 8.57 8.59
N CYS A 264 11.48 8.12 8.27
CA CYS A 264 11.25 6.93 7.45
C CYS A 264 11.23 7.23 5.93
N ILE A 265 11.15 6.19 5.10
CA ILE A 265 11.14 6.33 3.63
C ILE A 265 9.80 6.90 3.13
N ILE A 266 8.68 6.49 3.73
CA ILE A 266 7.34 6.94 3.34
C ILE A 266 6.93 8.30 3.93
N ARG A 267 7.88 9.02 4.55
CA ARG A 267 7.65 10.32 5.18
C ARG A 267 7.04 11.32 4.19
N SER A 268 6.00 12.02 4.64
CA SER A 268 5.20 12.92 3.81
C SER A 268 4.28 13.80 4.65
N LYS A 269 3.88 14.96 4.12
CA LYS A 269 2.77 15.76 4.68
C LYS A 269 1.48 14.94 4.84
N PHE A 270 1.25 13.99 3.95
CA PHE A 270 0.10 13.10 3.93
C PHE A 270 -0.14 12.37 5.27
N LEU A 271 0.93 11.95 5.95
CA LEU A 271 0.85 11.27 7.25
C LEU A 271 0.35 12.17 8.39
N GLY A 272 0.50 13.49 8.26
CA GLY A 272 -0.12 14.45 9.17
C GLY A 272 -1.65 14.36 9.13
N ASN A 273 -2.23 14.28 7.92
CA ASN A 273 -3.67 14.16 7.75
C ASN A 273 -4.20 12.84 8.33
N ILE A 274 -3.44 11.74 8.20
CA ILE A 274 -3.80 10.45 8.81
C ILE A 274 -3.81 10.54 10.33
N LYS A 275 -2.78 11.17 10.91
CA LYS A 275 -2.74 11.40 12.36
C LYS A 275 -3.96 12.20 12.81
N GLU A 276 -4.27 13.31 12.13
CA GLU A 276 -5.43 14.14 12.46
C GLU A 276 -6.77 13.37 12.36
N ALA A 277 -6.92 12.47 11.39
CA ALA A 277 -8.11 11.63 11.26
C ALA A 277 -8.30 10.72 12.49
N TYR A 278 -7.23 10.05 12.94
CA TYR A 278 -7.28 9.20 14.13
C TYR A 278 -7.31 9.97 15.46
N ASP A 279 -6.74 11.18 15.51
CA ASP A 279 -6.89 12.07 16.68
C ASP A 279 -8.36 12.48 16.85
N LYS A 280 -9.06 12.78 15.75
CA LYS A 280 -10.50 13.12 15.76
C LYS A 280 -11.38 11.92 16.06
N ASN A 281 -11.06 10.76 15.49
CA ASN A 281 -11.79 9.52 15.71
C ASN A 281 -10.84 8.32 15.86
N PRO A 282 -10.43 7.97 17.09
CA PRO A 282 -9.56 6.82 17.34
C PRO A 282 -10.15 5.47 16.91
N ASN A 283 -11.47 5.40 16.74
CA ASN A 283 -12.21 4.19 16.33
C ASN A 283 -12.63 4.24 14.85
N LEU A 284 -12.00 5.09 14.04
CA LEU A 284 -12.27 5.18 12.61
C LEU A 284 -12.04 3.81 11.95
N SER A 285 -13.09 3.21 11.40
CA SER A 285 -13.02 1.85 10.83
C SER A 285 -12.27 1.79 9.50
N ASN A 286 -12.19 2.90 8.77
CA ASN A 286 -11.42 3.00 7.53
C ASN A 286 -11.07 4.46 7.24
N LEU A 287 -9.85 4.72 6.76
CA LEU A 287 -9.41 6.07 6.39
C LEU A 287 -10.30 6.72 5.32
N LEU A 288 -10.88 5.93 4.41
CA LEU A 288 -11.77 6.44 3.37
C LEU A 288 -13.07 7.07 3.90
N LEU A 289 -13.41 6.82 5.16
CA LEU A 289 -14.62 7.37 5.81
C LEU A 289 -14.36 8.69 6.52
N ASP A 290 -13.11 9.11 6.69
CA ASP A 290 -12.79 10.42 7.25
C ASP A 290 -13.13 11.54 6.24
N PRO A 291 -13.69 12.68 6.71
CA PRO A 291 -14.13 13.76 5.82
C PRO A 291 -13.05 14.34 4.91
N PHE A 292 -11.79 14.41 5.36
CA PHE A 292 -10.69 14.93 4.55
C PHE A 292 -10.39 13.98 3.38
N PHE A 293 -10.20 12.68 3.66
CA PHE A 293 -9.88 11.72 2.61
C PHE A 293 -11.04 11.51 1.65
N LYS A 294 -12.29 11.50 2.16
CA LYS A 294 -13.47 11.47 1.30
C LYS A 294 -13.47 12.62 0.29
N LYS A 295 -13.27 13.86 0.76
CA LYS A 295 -13.24 15.05 -0.10
C LYS A 295 -12.16 14.94 -1.17
N VAL A 296 -10.96 14.52 -0.80
CA VAL A 296 -9.86 14.35 -1.76
C VAL A 296 -10.21 13.31 -2.83
N ILE A 297 -10.79 12.18 -2.43
CA ILE A 297 -11.20 11.14 -3.38
C ILE A 297 -12.27 11.67 -4.32
N ASP A 298 -13.29 12.39 -3.82
CA ASP A 298 -14.35 12.98 -4.64
C ASP A 298 -13.75 13.93 -5.73
N GLU A 299 -12.70 14.69 -5.39
CA GLU A 299 -12.01 15.60 -6.33
C GLU A 299 -11.11 14.88 -7.35
N CYS A 300 -10.65 13.67 -7.00
CA CYS A 300 -9.70 12.89 -7.79
C CYS A 300 -10.36 11.82 -8.67
N GLU A 301 -11.55 11.33 -8.31
CA GLU A 301 -12.18 10.13 -8.89
C GLU A 301 -12.25 10.17 -10.41
N ASP A 302 -12.69 11.28 -10.99
CA ASP A 302 -12.82 11.45 -12.45
C ASP A 302 -11.48 11.31 -13.18
N GLY A 303 -10.41 11.94 -12.65
CA GLY A 303 -9.07 11.84 -13.23
C GLY A 303 -8.50 10.44 -13.07
N TRP A 304 -8.73 9.85 -11.91
CA TRP A 304 -8.32 8.49 -11.61
C TRP A 304 -8.93 7.45 -12.56
N ARG A 305 -10.25 7.51 -12.80
CA ARG A 305 -10.95 6.65 -13.77
C ARG A 305 -10.42 6.82 -15.18
N ARG A 306 -10.14 8.06 -15.60
CA ARG A 306 -9.54 8.33 -16.92
C ARG A 306 -8.16 7.69 -17.05
N VAL A 307 -7.31 7.78 -16.04
CA VAL A 307 -5.96 7.19 -16.05
C VAL A 307 -6.01 5.67 -16.17
N VAL A 308 -6.85 5.00 -15.38
CA VAL A 308 -7.02 3.54 -15.48
C VAL A 308 -7.53 3.15 -16.87
N SER A 309 -8.50 3.89 -17.40
CA SER A 309 -9.03 3.68 -18.76
C SER A 309 -7.98 3.90 -19.84
N HIS A 310 -7.17 4.95 -19.71
CA HIS A 310 -6.08 5.25 -20.65
C HIS A 310 -5.01 4.17 -20.63
N GLY A 311 -4.62 3.66 -19.45
CA GLY A 311 -3.70 2.53 -19.34
C GLY A 311 -4.22 1.31 -20.10
N ALA A 312 -5.44 0.87 -19.80
CA ALA A 312 -6.06 -0.29 -20.43
C ALA A 312 -6.22 -0.13 -21.95
N LEU A 313 -6.75 1.00 -22.42
CA LEU A 313 -7.00 1.25 -23.84
C LEU A 313 -5.72 1.39 -24.67
N ASN A 314 -4.59 1.72 -24.05
CA ASN A 314 -3.30 1.92 -24.71
C ASN A 314 -2.28 0.81 -24.41
N ALA A 315 -2.72 -0.30 -23.80
CA ALA A 315 -1.85 -1.40 -23.41
C ALA A 315 -0.66 -1.00 -22.51
N ILE A 316 -0.86 -0.02 -21.62
CA ILE A 316 0.12 0.38 -20.61
C ILE A 316 -0.31 -0.21 -19.27
N PRO A 317 0.51 -1.09 -18.66
CA PRO A 317 0.18 -1.73 -17.40
C PRO A 317 0.11 -0.71 -16.26
N THR A 318 -1.02 -0.74 -15.54
CA THR A 318 -1.29 0.08 -14.36
C THR A 318 -1.89 -0.78 -13.23
N PRO A 319 -1.22 -1.87 -12.81
CA PRO A 319 -1.79 -2.87 -11.90
C PRO A 319 -2.23 -2.26 -10.56
N VAL A 320 -1.43 -1.38 -9.97
CA VAL A 320 -1.71 -0.77 -8.68
C VAL A 320 -2.77 0.32 -8.80
N PHE A 321 -2.76 1.18 -9.83
CA PHE A 321 -3.88 2.13 -10.06
C PHE A 321 -5.21 1.40 -10.29
N SER A 322 -5.20 0.31 -11.07
CA SER A 322 -6.39 -0.47 -11.41
C SER A 322 -6.94 -1.23 -10.20
N SER A 323 -6.05 -1.87 -9.42
CA SER A 323 -6.42 -2.56 -8.19
C SER A 323 -6.97 -1.59 -7.14
N ALA A 324 -6.39 -0.40 -7.05
CA ALA A 324 -6.86 0.62 -6.13
C ALA A 324 -8.28 1.09 -6.46
N LEU A 325 -8.56 1.34 -7.75
CA LEU A 325 -9.90 1.73 -8.20
C LEU A 325 -10.91 0.62 -7.95
N SER A 326 -10.52 -0.63 -8.24
CA SER A 326 -11.35 -1.81 -8.00
C SER A 326 -11.69 -1.99 -6.52
N PHE A 327 -10.72 -1.82 -5.62
CA PHE A 327 -10.97 -1.86 -4.18
C PHE A 327 -11.90 -0.73 -3.72
N TYR A 328 -11.70 0.49 -4.22
CA TYR A 328 -12.53 1.64 -3.88
C TYR A 328 -13.98 1.48 -4.36
N ASP A 329 -14.19 0.98 -5.57
CA ASP A 329 -15.53 0.65 -6.06
C ASP A 329 -16.13 -0.51 -5.25
N GLY A 330 -15.32 -1.49 -4.86
CA GLY A 330 -15.73 -2.62 -4.03
C GLY A 330 -16.23 -2.21 -2.64
N ILE A 331 -15.50 -1.36 -1.92
CA ILE A 331 -15.87 -0.97 -0.54
C ILE A 331 -17.12 -0.07 -0.49
N LYS A 332 -17.45 0.63 -1.59
CA LYS A 332 -18.68 1.43 -1.71
C LYS A 332 -19.88 0.61 -2.16
N CYS A 333 -19.68 -0.61 -2.64
CA CYS A 333 -20.74 -1.45 -3.19
C CYS A 333 -21.46 -2.21 -2.06
N SER A 334 -22.71 -1.84 -1.77
CA SER A 334 -23.51 -2.52 -0.73
C SER A 334 -23.85 -3.98 -1.08
N HIS A 335 -23.80 -4.35 -2.36
CA HIS A 335 -24.12 -5.68 -2.85
C HIS A 335 -23.12 -6.10 -3.94
N LEU A 336 -22.07 -6.81 -3.53
CA LEU A 336 -21.09 -7.41 -4.44
C LEU A 336 -21.61 -8.70 -5.08
N PRO A 337 -21.05 -9.13 -6.24
CA PRO A 337 -21.43 -10.38 -6.91
C PRO A 337 -21.04 -11.66 -6.15
N ALA A 338 -20.58 -11.55 -4.90
CA ALA A 338 -20.20 -12.68 -4.06
C ALA A 338 -21.38 -13.61 -3.73
N ASN A 339 -22.62 -13.17 -3.88
CA ASN A 339 -23.81 -14.02 -3.80
C ASN A 339 -23.78 -15.15 -4.85
N LEU A 340 -23.29 -14.89 -6.06
CA LEU A 340 -23.13 -15.93 -7.09
C LEU A 340 -22.04 -16.93 -6.70
N ILE A 341 -20.94 -16.47 -6.09
CA ILE A 341 -19.88 -17.35 -5.58
C ILE A 341 -20.45 -18.28 -4.50
N GLN A 342 -21.26 -17.76 -3.58
CA GLN A 342 -21.94 -18.57 -2.57
C GLN A 342 -22.88 -19.60 -3.19
N ALA A 343 -23.70 -19.20 -4.18
CA ALA A 343 -24.58 -20.11 -4.89
C ALA A 343 -23.80 -21.22 -5.63
N GLN A 344 -22.69 -20.88 -6.31
CA GLN A 344 -21.84 -21.86 -6.96
C GLN A 344 -21.24 -22.86 -5.96
N ARG A 345 -20.70 -22.38 -4.84
CA ARG A 345 -20.12 -23.21 -3.78
C ARG A 345 -21.15 -24.17 -3.18
N ASP A 346 -22.38 -23.70 -2.97
CA ASP A 346 -23.46 -24.56 -2.51
C ASP A 346 -23.91 -25.57 -3.58
N TYR A 347 -23.95 -25.15 -4.85
CA TYR A 347 -24.31 -26.00 -5.98
C TYR A 347 -23.41 -27.23 -6.12
N PHE A 348 -22.09 -27.04 -6.24
CA PHE A 348 -21.19 -28.17 -6.50
C PHE A 348 -20.70 -28.87 -5.23
N GLY A 349 -20.79 -28.21 -4.07
CA GLY A 349 -20.10 -28.64 -2.85
C GLY A 349 -20.97 -28.66 -1.60
N ALA A 350 -22.25 -28.29 -1.67
CA ALA A 350 -23.16 -28.21 -0.53
C ALA A 350 -22.60 -27.39 0.65
N HIS A 351 -21.84 -26.34 0.33
CA HIS A 351 -21.14 -25.48 1.29
C HIS A 351 -22.03 -24.52 2.08
N GLN A 352 -23.33 -24.53 1.83
CA GLN A 352 -24.32 -23.65 2.42
C GLN A 352 -24.05 -22.16 2.15
N PHE A 353 -25.07 -21.34 2.39
CA PHE A 353 -24.99 -19.88 2.32
C PHE A 353 -26.03 -19.24 3.24
N GLU A 354 -25.88 -17.94 3.51
CA GLU A 354 -26.85 -17.15 4.27
C GLU A 354 -27.74 -16.33 3.34
N LYS A 355 -28.99 -16.10 3.73
CA LYS A 355 -29.91 -15.20 3.02
C LYS A 355 -29.92 -13.82 3.67
N THR A 356 -30.19 -12.79 2.87
CA THR A 356 -30.21 -11.39 3.32
C THR A 356 -31.33 -11.08 4.31
N ASP A 357 -32.45 -11.81 4.22
CA ASP A 357 -33.63 -11.67 5.11
C ASP A 357 -33.51 -12.46 6.41
N ASN A 358 -32.50 -13.34 6.55
CA ASN A 358 -32.26 -14.11 7.76
C ASN A 358 -30.75 -14.43 7.97
N PRO A 359 -29.93 -13.39 8.24
CA PRO A 359 -28.51 -13.57 8.51
C PRO A 359 -28.26 -14.41 9.77
N GLY A 360 -27.18 -15.17 9.78
CA GLY A 360 -26.79 -16.13 10.82
C GLY A 360 -27.33 -17.56 10.59
N THR A 361 -28.25 -17.75 9.64
CA THR A 361 -28.78 -19.08 9.29
C THR A 361 -28.22 -19.55 7.95
N PHE A 362 -27.46 -20.64 7.98
CA PHE A 362 -26.90 -21.28 6.80
C PHE A 362 -27.89 -22.29 6.21
N VAL A 363 -28.13 -22.19 4.90
CA VAL A 363 -29.03 -23.07 4.16
C VAL A 363 -28.31 -23.74 2.99
N HIS A 364 -28.68 -24.97 2.70
CA HIS A 364 -28.31 -25.69 1.49
C HIS A 364 -29.55 -25.82 0.58
N VAL A 365 -29.37 -25.70 -0.73
CA VAL A 365 -30.42 -25.93 -1.73
C VAL A 365 -30.04 -27.15 -2.58
N ASP A 366 -30.98 -28.06 -2.82
CA ASP A 366 -30.80 -29.05 -3.89
C ASP A 366 -31.00 -28.36 -5.24
N TRP A 367 -29.90 -27.91 -5.81
CA TRP A 367 -29.89 -27.20 -7.08
C TRP A 367 -30.15 -28.10 -8.30
N THR A 368 -30.03 -29.42 -8.14
CA THR A 368 -30.09 -30.39 -9.25
C THR A 368 -31.39 -31.18 -9.30
N GLY A 369 -32.19 -31.13 -8.22
CA GLY A 369 -33.40 -31.94 -8.05
C GLY A 369 -33.11 -33.43 -7.80
N HIS A 370 -31.83 -33.81 -7.75
CA HIS A 370 -31.35 -35.18 -7.55
C HIS A 370 -30.23 -35.25 -6.50
N GLY A 371 -29.84 -34.09 -5.94
CA GLY A 371 -28.85 -34.00 -4.87
C GLY A 371 -29.53 -34.26 -3.54
N GLY A 372 -28.96 -35.15 -2.72
CA GLY A 372 -29.48 -35.39 -1.37
C GLY A 372 -29.43 -34.13 -0.50
N SER A 373 -30.15 -34.11 0.61
CA SER A 373 -30.14 -33.01 1.59
C SER A 373 -28.85 -32.91 2.42
N ALA A 374 -27.76 -33.53 1.96
CA ALA A 374 -26.51 -33.64 2.69
C ALA A 374 -25.68 -32.37 2.47
N ALA A 375 -25.58 -31.53 3.50
CA ALA A 375 -24.70 -30.37 3.50
C ALA A 375 -23.27 -30.78 3.87
N SER A 376 -22.27 -30.17 3.24
CA SER A 376 -20.89 -30.27 3.71
C SER A 376 -20.77 -29.39 4.96
N THR A 377 -21.02 -29.95 6.15
CA THR A 377 -20.70 -29.23 7.38
C THR A 377 -19.19 -29.11 7.46
N THR A 378 -18.67 -27.89 7.61
CA THR A 378 -17.25 -27.65 7.84
C THR A 378 -16.76 -28.46 9.04
N TYR A 379 -15.64 -29.18 8.86
CA TYR A 379 -14.81 -29.62 9.98
C TYR A 379 -14.43 -28.36 10.77
N GLN A 380 -14.94 -28.22 11.99
CA GLN A 380 -14.39 -27.26 12.94
C GLN A 380 -12.97 -27.74 13.29
N ALA A 381 -11.97 -26.97 12.88
CA ALA A 381 -10.60 -27.05 13.37
C ALA A 381 -10.35 -25.90 14.35
#